data_AF-A0A0F7SGK0-F1
#
_entry.id   AF-A0A0F7SGK0-F1
#
_cell.length_a   1.000
_cell.length_b   1.000
_cell.length_c   1.000
_cell.angle_alpha   90.00
_cell.angle_beta   90.00
_cell.angle_gamma   90.00
#
_symmetry.space_group_name_H-M   'P 1'
#
loop_
_entity.id
_entity.type
_entity.pdbx_description
1 polymer ?
#
loop_
_entity_poly.entity_id
_entity_poly.type
_entity_poly.pdbx_seq_one_letter_code
_entity_poly.pdbx_strand_id
1 'polypeptide(L)'
;MEAAASHLSVPTQASRHLPPLHTIHSELAALDGSLATLCERARIHQEKWSRLERLKKEVERLEVGNRKVLIEMESGRRELRELVEEGKEVVRSIDTAFTHKQDPPTVLAYASSLAPYTSAPPSFDPSLPPSGIFRPPFPPESTLRRGKLGLGEGLGVVGVTSEVPDGQTLQSGLPSHLMNGISTNRPQMNDEIFDFDLNSDLDD
;
A
#
# COMPACT_ATOMS: atom_id res chain seq x y z
N MET A 1 -85.77 -66.87 27.93
CA MET A 1 -85.25 -67.49 26.71
C MET A 1 -84.16 -66.56 26.22
N GLU A 2 -82.87 -66.85 26.26
CA GLU A 2 -82.15 -68.09 26.43
C GLU A 2 -80.72 -67.70 26.83
N ALA A 3 -80.16 -68.40 27.80
CA ALA A 3 -78.82 -68.19 28.30
C ALA A 3 -77.82 -68.97 27.46
N ALA A 4 -76.69 -68.34 27.10
CA ALA A 4 -75.45 -68.98 26.67
C ALA A 4 -74.34 -67.97 27.01
N ALA A 5 -73.60 -68.03 28.13
CA ALA A 5 -72.78 -69.10 28.68
C ALA A 5 -71.85 -69.73 27.64
N SER A 6 -70.68 -69.11 27.41
CA SER A 6 -69.47 -69.67 26.76
C SER A 6 -68.48 -68.51 26.48
N HIS A 7 -67.21 -68.47 26.84
CA HIS A 7 -66.31 -69.25 27.67
C HIS A 7 -65.19 -68.29 28.08
N LEU A 8 -65.00 -68.10 29.39
CA LEU A 8 -63.83 -67.41 29.93
C LEU A 8 -62.65 -68.40 29.80
N SER A 9 -61.85 -68.26 28.75
CA SER A 9 -60.64 -69.08 28.57
C SER A 9 -59.58 -68.62 29.56
N VAL A 10 -59.56 -69.31 30.70
CA VAL A 10 -58.47 -69.36 31.65
C VAL A 10 -57.16 -69.62 30.88
N PRO A 11 -56.07 -68.87 31.11
CA PRO A 11 -54.77 -69.27 30.59
C PRO A 11 -54.37 -70.56 31.32
N THR A 12 -54.52 -71.66 30.60
CA THR A 12 -54.08 -72.98 31.03
C THR A 12 -52.62 -72.86 31.44
N GLN A 13 -52.39 -73.12 32.73
CA GLN A 13 -51.11 -73.21 33.37
C GLN A 13 -50.25 -74.22 32.59
N ALA A 14 -49.41 -73.71 31.67
CA ALA A 14 -48.44 -74.52 30.97
C ALA A 14 -47.52 -75.12 32.04
N SER A 15 -47.59 -76.44 32.14
CA SER A 15 -46.74 -77.25 32.99
C SER A 15 -45.29 -76.76 32.85
N ARG A 16 -44.69 -76.35 33.97
CA ARG A 16 -43.25 -76.05 34.04
C ARG A 16 -42.49 -77.37 33.90
N HIS A 17 -42.49 -77.93 32.69
CA HIS A 17 -41.49 -78.91 32.31
C HIS A 17 -40.17 -78.12 32.33
N LEU A 18 -39.33 -78.41 33.32
CA LEU A 18 -37.95 -77.96 33.29
C LEU A 18 -37.36 -78.56 32.01
N PRO A 19 -36.85 -77.74 31.08
CA PRO A 19 -36.17 -78.26 29.92
C PRO A 19 -35.06 -79.20 30.42
N PRO A 20 -34.90 -80.37 29.79
CA PRO A 20 -33.97 -81.36 30.29
C PRO A 20 -32.56 -80.77 30.28
N LEU A 21 -31.80 -80.95 31.36
CA LEU A 21 -30.55 -80.21 31.64
C LEU A 21 -29.57 -80.15 30.45
N HIS A 22 -29.54 -81.19 29.61
CA HIS A 22 -28.71 -81.25 28.41
C HIS A 22 -29.00 -80.13 27.39
N THR A 23 -30.25 -79.68 27.25
CA THR A 23 -30.60 -78.60 26.30
C THR A 23 -30.06 -77.26 26.78
N ILE A 24 -30.20 -76.96 28.08
CA ILE A 24 -29.64 -75.75 28.70
C ILE A 24 -28.12 -75.70 28.54
N HIS A 25 -27.43 -76.82 28.78
CA HIS A 25 -25.98 -76.89 28.59
C HIS A 25 -25.58 -76.68 27.13
N SER A 26 -26.36 -77.20 26.17
CA SER A 26 -26.09 -77.02 24.75
C SER A 26 -26.30 -75.57 24.28
N GLU A 27 -27.34 -74.90 24.77
CA GLU A 27 -27.61 -73.49 24.46
C GLU A 27 -26.54 -72.56 25.08
N LEU A 28 -26.12 -72.85 26.31
CA LEU A 28 -25.03 -72.11 26.95
C LEU A 28 -23.70 -72.28 26.19
N ALA A 29 -23.39 -73.49 25.72
CA ALA A 29 -22.21 -73.74 24.89
C ALA A 29 -22.28 -73.02 23.53
N ALA A 30 -23.46 -72.96 22.91
CA ALA A 30 -23.66 -72.20 21.68
C ALA A 30 -23.50 -70.68 21.89
N LEU A 31 -24.00 -70.17 23.03
CA LEU A 31 -23.86 -68.77 23.40
C LEU A 31 -22.40 -68.40 23.71
N ASP A 32 -21.67 -69.27 24.40
CA ASP A 32 -20.24 -69.10 24.66
C ASP A 32 -19.43 -69.08 23.35
N GLY A 33 -19.74 -69.99 22.41
CA GLY A 33 -19.16 -69.97 21.07
C GLY A 33 -19.44 -68.65 20.31
N SER A 34 -20.69 -68.16 20.37
CA SER A 34 -21.06 -66.87 19.76
C SER A 34 -20.30 -65.70 20.40
N LEU A 35 -20.22 -65.67 21.74
CA LEU A 35 -19.49 -64.64 22.48
C LEU A 35 -18.00 -64.65 22.12
N ALA A 36 -17.37 -65.82 22.03
CA ALA A 36 -15.98 -65.94 21.61
C ALA A 36 -15.74 -65.34 20.21
N THR A 37 -16.65 -65.59 19.25
CA THR A 37 -16.53 -64.99 17.89
C THR A 37 -16.72 -63.47 17.89
N LEU A 38 -17.62 -62.95 18.71
CA LEU A 38 -17.82 -61.50 18.87
C LEU A 38 -16.61 -60.83 19.52
N CYS A 39 -16.02 -61.45 20.54
CA CYS A 39 -14.79 -60.98 21.17
C CYS A 39 -13.62 -60.92 20.17
N GLU A 40 -13.44 -61.96 19.35
CA GLU A 40 -12.38 -61.95 18.33
C GLU A 40 -12.61 -60.87 17.28
N ARG A 41 -13.86 -60.70 16.83
CA ARG A 41 -14.22 -59.62 15.90
C ARG A 41 -13.95 -58.24 16.52
N ALA A 42 -14.31 -58.03 17.78
CA ALA A 42 -14.06 -56.77 18.49
C ALA A 42 -12.55 -56.49 18.58
N ARG A 43 -11.74 -57.52 18.88
CA ARG A 43 -10.27 -57.42 18.92
C ARG A 43 -9.69 -56.97 17.58
N ILE A 44 -10.11 -57.62 16.48
CA ILE A 44 -9.69 -57.25 15.12
C ILE A 44 -10.11 -55.81 14.78
N HIS A 45 -11.32 -55.40 15.15
CA HIS A 45 -11.78 -54.03 14.94
C HIS A 45 -10.96 -53.02 15.73
N GLN A 46 -10.59 -53.33 16.97
CA GLN A 46 -9.77 -52.46 17.80
C GLN A 46 -8.37 -52.26 17.21
N GLU A 47 -7.73 -53.34 16.74
CA GLU A 47 -6.43 -53.26 16.04
C GLU A 47 -6.52 -52.38 14.79
N LYS A 48 -7.56 -52.60 13.97
CA LYS A 48 -7.80 -51.78 12.77
C LYS A 48 -8.06 -50.32 13.12
N TRP A 49 -8.80 -50.05 14.19
CA TRP A 49 -9.08 -48.70 14.66
C TRP A 49 -7.80 -47.99 15.11
N SER A 50 -6.95 -48.67 15.90
CA SER A 50 -5.64 -48.12 16.29
C SER A 50 -4.74 -47.82 15.10
N ARG A 51 -4.78 -48.68 14.07
CA ARG A 51 -4.06 -48.42 12.81
C ARG A 51 -4.63 -47.20 12.08
N LEU A 52 -5.94 -47.10 11.94
CA LEU A 52 -6.60 -45.98 11.27
C LEU A 52 -6.30 -44.66 11.97
N GLU A 53 -6.31 -44.63 13.29
CA GLU A 53 -5.98 -43.44 14.07
C GLU A 53 -4.52 -43.00 13.87
N ARG A 54 -3.59 -43.96 13.72
CA ARG A 54 -2.19 -43.67 13.39
C ARG A 54 -2.05 -43.06 11.99
N LEU A 55 -2.71 -43.65 11.00
CA LEU A 55 -2.71 -43.15 9.61
C LEU A 55 -3.33 -41.75 9.53
N LYS A 56 -4.43 -41.51 10.26
CA LYS A 56 -5.06 -40.19 10.33
C LYS A 56 -4.08 -39.13 10.83
N LYS A 57 -3.37 -39.40 11.93
CA LYS A 57 -2.34 -38.48 12.46
C LYS A 57 -1.20 -38.24 11.49
N GLU A 58 -0.81 -39.26 10.73
CA GLU A 58 0.21 -39.13 9.69
C GLU A 58 -0.25 -38.24 8.54
N VAL A 59 -1.47 -38.43 8.05
CA VAL A 59 -2.07 -37.57 7.02
C VAL A 59 -2.17 -36.13 7.51
N GLU A 60 -2.67 -35.91 8.73
CA GLU A 60 -2.77 -34.57 9.32
C GLU A 60 -1.40 -33.88 9.41
N ARG A 61 -0.36 -34.62 9.83
CA ARG A 61 1.02 -34.12 9.85
C ARG A 61 1.51 -33.74 8.45
N LEU A 62 1.24 -34.57 7.44
CA LEU A 62 1.61 -34.30 6.06
C LEU A 62 0.87 -33.10 5.49
N GLU A 63 -0.41 -32.93 5.80
CA GLU A 63 -1.20 -31.77 5.39
C GLU A 63 -0.65 -30.47 5.98
N VAL A 64 -0.30 -30.47 7.27
CA VAL A 64 0.35 -29.31 7.91
C VAL A 64 1.66 -28.97 7.21
N GLY A 65 2.47 -29.99 6.89
CA GLY A 65 3.71 -29.83 6.13
C GLY A 65 3.47 -29.23 4.74
N ASN A 66 2.51 -29.75 3.99
CA ASN A 66 2.18 -29.25 2.66
C ASN A 66 1.66 -27.82 2.70
N ARG A 67 0.80 -27.48 3.66
CA ARG A 67 0.32 -26.10 3.84
C ARG A 67 1.47 -25.15 4.12
N LYS A 68 2.43 -25.54 4.96
CA LYS A 68 3.62 -24.75 5.24
C LYS A 68 4.43 -24.48 3.96
N VAL A 69 4.69 -25.51 3.16
CA VAL A 69 5.41 -25.37 1.88
C VAL A 69 4.66 -24.43 0.93
N LEU A 70 3.33 -24.56 0.82
CA LEU A 70 2.54 -23.66 -0.03
C LEU A 70 2.61 -22.20 0.42
N ILE A 71 2.58 -21.94 1.73
CA ILE A 71 2.72 -20.59 2.28
C ILE A 71 4.11 -20.02 1.98
N GLU A 72 5.17 -20.80 2.17
CA GLU A 72 6.54 -20.40 1.86
C GLU A 72 6.73 -20.12 0.36
N MET A 73 6.19 -20.97 -0.50
CA MET A 73 6.22 -20.76 -1.96
C MET A 73 5.47 -19.51 -2.38
N GLU A 74 4.30 -19.25 -1.77
CA GLU A 74 3.51 -18.04 -2.07
C GLU A 74 4.21 -16.76 -1.58
N SER A 75 4.89 -16.81 -0.42
CA SER A 75 5.74 -15.71 0.05
C SER A 75 6.88 -15.45 -0.93
N GLY A 76 7.65 -16.48 -1.30
CA GLY A 76 8.76 -16.36 -2.24
C GLY A 76 8.30 -15.87 -3.63
N ARG A 77 7.13 -16.30 -4.10
CA ARG A 77 6.52 -15.80 -5.35
C ARG A 77 6.18 -14.31 -5.26
N ARG A 78 5.71 -13.84 -4.10
CA ARG A 78 5.38 -12.43 -3.87
C ARG A 78 6.64 -11.57 -3.82
N GLU A 79 7.64 -12.00 -3.05
CA GLU A 79 8.93 -11.31 -2.94
C GLU A 79 9.62 -11.22 -4.30
N LEU A 80 9.64 -12.31 -5.07
CA LEU A 80 10.23 -12.29 -6.42
C LEU A 80 9.47 -11.35 -7.37
N ARG A 81 8.15 -11.28 -7.24
CA ARG A 81 7.34 -10.34 -8.05
C ARG A 81 7.69 -8.90 -7.73
N GLU A 82 7.82 -8.57 -6.45
CA GLU A 82 8.20 -7.23 -6.00
C GLU A 82 9.59 -6.85 -6.54
N LEU A 83 10.58 -7.72 -6.40
CA LEU A 83 11.92 -7.51 -6.95
C LEU A 83 11.93 -7.34 -8.48
N VAL A 84 11.08 -8.08 -9.19
CA VAL A 84 10.95 -7.94 -10.65
C VAL A 84 10.32 -6.60 -11.03
N GLU A 85 9.31 -6.13 -10.30
CA GLU A 85 8.72 -4.81 -10.55
C GLU A 85 9.71 -3.68 -10.21
N GLU A 86 10.40 -3.75 -9.07
CA GLU A 86 11.48 -2.81 -8.73
C GLU A 86 12.56 -2.80 -9.82
N GLY A 87 12.99 -3.97 -10.28
CA GLY A 87 13.95 -4.09 -11.38
C GLY A 87 13.48 -3.42 -12.67
N LYS A 88 12.18 -3.53 -13.01
CA LYS A 88 11.60 -2.83 -14.17
C LYS A 88 11.59 -1.32 -13.98
N GLU A 89 11.31 -0.83 -12.78
CA GLU A 89 11.35 0.60 -12.47
C GLU A 89 12.78 1.15 -12.57
N VAL A 90 13.76 0.41 -12.07
CA VAL A 90 15.18 0.76 -12.21
C VAL A 90 15.57 0.82 -13.69
N VAL A 91 15.22 -0.17 -14.50
CA VAL A 91 15.49 -0.15 -15.94
C VAL A 91 14.83 1.06 -16.62
N ARG A 92 13.55 1.34 -16.31
CA ARG A 92 12.86 2.53 -16.85
C ARG A 92 13.56 3.83 -16.45
N SER A 93 14.01 3.96 -15.21
CA SER A 93 14.70 5.18 -14.75
C SER A 93 16.08 5.34 -15.40
N ILE A 94 16.77 4.24 -15.68
CA ILE A 94 18.01 4.24 -16.47
C ILE A 94 17.71 4.68 -17.90
N ASP A 95 16.69 4.11 -18.54
CA ASP A 95 16.31 4.45 -19.91
C ASP A 95 15.93 5.94 -20.03
N THR A 96 15.14 6.47 -19.09
CA THR A 96 14.78 7.91 -19.07
C THR A 96 15.98 8.81 -18.79
N ALA A 97 16.93 8.37 -17.94
CA ALA A 97 18.18 9.09 -17.73
C ALA A 97 19.05 9.12 -18.99
N PHE A 98 19.06 8.04 -19.78
CA PHE A 98 19.77 8.00 -21.06
C PHE A 98 19.09 8.87 -22.13
N THR A 99 17.76 8.93 -22.19
CA THR A 99 17.06 9.82 -23.14
C THR A 99 17.28 11.29 -22.84
N HIS A 100 17.38 11.65 -21.55
CA HIS A 100 17.63 13.02 -21.09
C HIS A 100 19.06 13.24 -20.62
N LYS A 101 20.03 12.57 -21.27
CA LYS A 101 21.44 12.72 -20.94
C LYS A 101 21.88 14.18 -21.10
N GLN A 102 22.20 14.83 -19.99
CA GLN A 102 22.81 16.16 -19.97
C GLN A 102 24.32 16.05 -20.03
N ASP A 103 24.96 16.98 -20.73
CA ASP A 103 26.40 17.04 -20.79
C ASP A 103 26.97 17.51 -19.44
N PRO A 104 27.93 16.77 -18.83
CA PRO A 104 28.56 17.18 -17.58
C PRO A 104 29.07 18.63 -17.55
N PRO A 105 29.70 19.19 -18.61
CA PRO A 105 30.14 20.59 -18.58
C PRO A 105 28.98 21.60 -18.51
N THR A 106 27.82 21.32 -19.12
CA THR A 106 26.68 22.25 -19.07
C THR A 106 26.06 22.30 -17.68
N VAL A 107 25.97 21.15 -17.02
CA VAL A 107 25.50 21.05 -15.62
C VAL A 107 26.43 21.79 -14.67
N LEU A 108 27.76 21.65 -14.85
CA LEU A 108 28.75 22.37 -14.03
C LEU A 108 28.69 23.89 -14.24
N ALA A 109 28.56 24.34 -15.49
CA ALA A 109 28.40 25.75 -15.80
C ALA A 109 27.13 26.34 -15.15
N TYR A 110 26.01 25.62 -15.25
CA TYR A 110 24.75 26.03 -14.63
C TYR A 110 24.84 26.04 -13.10
N ALA A 111 25.42 25.02 -12.47
CA ALA A 111 25.64 24.98 -11.04
C ALA A 111 26.51 26.14 -10.53
N SER A 112 27.58 26.48 -11.27
CA SER A 112 28.40 27.67 -10.97
C SER A 112 27.62 28.98 -11.08
N SER A 113 26.65 29.06 -12.01
CA SER A 113 25.79 30.24 -12.16
C SER A 113 24.75 30.38 -11.04
N LEU A 114 24.29 29.25 -10.48
CA LEU A 114 23.33 29.20 -9.36
C LEU A 114 23.99 29.41 -7.99
N ALA A 115 25.25 29.02 -7.82
CA ALA A 115 25.94 29.09 -6.53
C ALA A 115 25.84 30.46 -5.81
N PRO A 116 25.92 31.62 -6.49
CA PRO A 116 25.71 32.94 -5.88
C PRO A 116 24.30 33.21 -5.32
N TYR A 117 23.29 32.45 -5.75
CA TYR A 117 21.87 32.63 -5.42
C TYR A 117 21.35 31.61 -4.41
N THR A 118 21.97 30.44 -4.32
CA THR A 118 21.43 29.29 -3.56
C THR A 118 22.04 29.12 -2.18
N SER A 119 23.20 29.72 -1.89
CA SER A 119 23.86 29.55 -0.59
C SER A 119 24.48 30.86 -0.10
N ALA A 120 24.17 31.20 1.15
CA ALA A 120 24.91 32.21 1.88
C ALA A 120 26.33 31.66 2.15
N PRO A 121 27.41 32.36 1.76
CA PRO A 121 28.77 31.94 2.08
C PRO A 121 28.94 31.72 3.60
N PRO A 122 29.87 30.86 4.06
CA PRO A 122 30.10 30.57 5.48
C PRO A 122 30.40 31.80 6.37
N SER A 123 30.67 32.95 5.78
CA SER A 123 30.93 34.24 6.45
C SER A 123 29.88 35.31 6.11
N PHE A 124 28.66 34.91 5.73
CA PHE A 124 27.58 35.82 5.41
C PHE A 124 27.01 36.46 6.68
N ASP A 125 27.19 37.77 6.80
CA ASP A 125 26.58 38.61 7.83
C ASP A 125 25.49 39.49 7.19
N PRO A 126 24.21 39.33 7.56
CA PRO A 126 23.11 40.10 6.99
C PRO A 126 23.13 41.59 7.39
N SER A 127 23.96 42.00 8.37
CA SER A 127 24.10 43.38 8.81
C SER A 127 25.13 44.19 7.99
N LEU A 128 26.00 43.49 7.26
CA LEU A 128 27.00 44.08 6.39
C LEU A 128 26.44 44.19 4.96
N PRO A 129 26.82 45.23 4.19
CA PRO A 129 26.39 45.33 2.80
C PRO A 129 26.83 44.06 2.05
N PRO A 130 25.96 43.48 1.20
CA PRO A 130 26.25 42.23 0.55
C PRO A 130 27.54 42.36 -0.25
N SER A 131 28.54 41.55 0.11
CA SER A 131 29.73 41.38 -0.73
C SER A 131 29.25 40.86 -2.09
N GLY A 132 29.80 41.38 -3.19
CA GLY A 132 29.29 41.18 -4.56
C GLY A 132 29.23 39.72 -5.07
N ILE A 133 29.57 38.76 -4.21
CA ILE A 133 29.51 37.32 -4.43
C ILE A 133 28.13 36.75 -4.09
N PHE A 134 27.38 37.35 -3.15
CA PHE A 134 26.05 36.88 -2.77
C PHE A 134 24.95 37.70 -3.47
N ARG A 135 24.02 37.00 -4.11
CA ARG A 135 22.85 37.61 -4.75
C ARG A 135 21.59 37.19 -3.98
N PRO A 136 20.63 38.10 -3.78
CA PRO A 136 19.39 37.76 -3.08
C PRO A 136 18.62 36.66 -3.83
N PRO A 137 17.80 35.86 -3.12
CA PRO A 137 17.07 34.72 -3.69
C PRO A 137 16.06 35.12 -4.76
N PHE A 138 15.61 36.38 -4.76
CA PHE A 138 14.71 36.94 -5.75
C PHE A 138 15.32 38.22 -6.34
N PRO A 139 15.06 38.50 -7.64
CA PRO A 139 15.54 39.73 -8.27
C PRO A 139 14.96 40.95 -7.54
N PRO A 140 15.79 41.92 -7.12
CA PRO A 140 15.30 43.10 -6.41
C PRO A 140 14.53 44.02 -7.35
N GLU A 141 13.62 44.82 -6.79
CA GLU A 141 12.75 45.74 -7.52
C GLU A 141 13.52 46.67 -8.46
N SER A 142 14.70 47.14 -8.04
CA SER A 142 15.57 47.98 -8.85
C SER A 142 16.10 47.27 -10.10
N THR A 143 16.29 45.94 -10.04
CA THR A 143 16.67 45.11 -11.20
C THR A 143 15.47 44.90 -12.11
N LEU A 144 14.27 44.70 -11.56
CA LEU A 144 13.03 44.57 -12.34
C LEU A 144 12.70 45.88 -13.08
N ARG A 145 12.84 47.03 -12.40
CA ARG A 145 12.63 48.36 -13.00
C ARG A 145 13.67 48.73 -14.06
N ARG A 146 14.93 48.32 -13.86
CA ARG A 146 16.00 48.56 -14.84
C ARG A 146 15.91 47.60 -16.03
N GLY A 147 15.32 46.42 -15.83
CA GLY A 147 15.09 45.45 -16.88
C GLY A 147 13.97 45.86 -17.84
N LYS A 148 13.72 45.01 -18.84
CA LYS A 148 12.70 45.25 -19.87
C LYS A 148 11.30 45.51 -19.30
N LEU A 149 10.99 44.95 -18.13
CA LEU A 149 9.71 45.17 -17.44
C LEU A 149 9.49 46.61 -16.98
N GLY A 150 10.54 47.36 -16.62
CA GLY A 150 10.40 48.75 -16.17
C GLY A 150 10.59 49.82 -17.24
N LEU A 151 11.07 49.44 -18.44
CA LEU A 151 11.24 50.35 -19.57
C LEU A 151 9.92 50.67 -20.30
N GLY A 152 8.82 50.00 -19.95
CA GLY A 152 7.50 50.31 -20.50
C GLY A 152 7.36 50.05 -22.00
N GLU A 153 8.36 49.44 -22.66
CA GLU A 153 8.14 48.77 -23.94
C GLU A 153 7.06 47.72 -23.70
N GLY A 154 5.88 47.94 -24.30
CA GLY A 154 4.75 47.03 -24.15
C GLY A 154 5.24 45.62 -24.40
N LEU A 155 4.89 44.70 -23.49
CA LEU A 155 4.99 43.26 -23.72
C LEU A 155 4.51 43.07 -25.15
N GLY A 156 5.41 42.63 -26.05
CA GLY A 156 5.12 42.54 -27.46
C GLY A 156 3.83 41.76 -27.72
N VAL A 157 3.35 41.74 -28.96
CA VAL A 157 2.13 41.01 -29.33
C VAL A 157 2.10 39.63 -28.66
N VAL A 158 1.03 39.37 -27.90
CA VAL A 158 0.84 38.14 -27.12
C VAL A 158 1.13 36.94 -28.03
N GLY A 159 2.20 36.19 -27.73
CA GLY A 159 2.65 35.03 -28.51
C GLY A 159 3.98 35.20 -29.28
N VAL A 160 4.60 36.39 -29.29
CA VAL A 160 5.91 36.62 -29.93
C VAL A 160 7.02 36.70 -28.88
N THR A 161 7.83 35.65 -28.75
CA THR A 161 9.03 35.64 -27.90
C THR A 161 10.17 36.37 -28.61
N SER A 162 10.61 37.52 -28.10
CA SER A 162 11.83 38.17 -28.59
C SER A 162 13.06 37.44 -28.06
N GLU A 163 14.00 37.10 -28.94
CA GLU A 163 15.24 36.43 -28.58
C GLU A 163 16.08 37.29 -27.62
N VAL A 164 16.60 36.65 -26.58
CA VAL A 164 17.58 37.25 -25.66
C VAL A 164 18.91 37.30 -26.42
N PRO A 165 19.52 38.48 -26.66
CA PRO A 165 20.80 38.53 -27.34
C PRO A 165 21.87 37.88 -26.47
N ASP A 166 22.54 36.87 -27.03
CA ASP A 166 23.72 36.26 -26.43
C ASP A 166 24.78 37.33 -26.12
N GLY A 167 25.39 37.19 -24.95
CA GLY A 167 26.08 38.27 -24.24
C GLY A 167 27.03 39.12 -25.07
N GLN A 168 26.89 40.44 -24.95
CA GLN A 168 27.95 41.39 -25.28
C GLN A 168 28.13 42.42 -24.15
N THR A 169 29.39 42.52 -23.74
CA THR A 169 30.08 43.52 -22.91
C THR A 169 29.35 44.85 -22.68
N LEU A 170 29.06 45.14 -21.40
CA LEU A 170 28.66 46.45 -20.90
C LEU A 170 29.79 47.48 -21.16
N GLN A 171 29.67 48.28 -22.22
CA GLN A 171 30.36 49.57 -22.29
C GLN A 171 29.56 50.60 -21.47
N SER A 172 30.24 51.21 -20.49
CA SER A 172 29.72 52.29 -19.66
C SER A 172 29.50 53.56 -20.50
N GLY A 173 28.25 53.85 -20.84
CA GLY A 173 27.83 55.14 -21.37
C GLY A 173 26.82 55.78 -20.42
N LEU A 174 27.27 56.72 -19.59
CA LEU A 174 26.40 57.64 -18.85
C LEU A 174 25.84 58.69 -19.83
N PRO A 175 24.52 58.96 -19.85
CA PRO A 175 24.01 60.26 -20.25
C PRO A 175 23.59 61.05 -19.01
N SER A 176 24.34 62.12 -18.79
CA SER A 176 24.05 63.23 -17.90
C SER A 176 22.82 64.00 -18.41
N HIS A 177 21.66 63.89 -17.77
CA HIS A 177 20.63 64.93 -17.92
C HIS A 177 19.62 64.98 -16.77
N LEU A 178 19.68 66.13 -16.09
CA LEU A 178 18.65 66.86 -15.33
C LEU A 178 18.04 66.31 -14.03
N MET A 179 18.39 67.04 -12.98
CA MET A 179 17.67 67.22 -11.73
C MET A 179 16.27 67.83 -11.89
N ASN A 180 15.48 67.64 -10.82
CA ASN A 180 14.37 68.45 -10.30
C ASN A 180 12.95 68.11 -10.75
N GLY A 181 12.12 67.74 -9.75
CA GLY A 181 10.67 67.65 -9.88
C GLY A 181 10.02 66.84 -8.75
N ILE A 182 10.01 67.39 -7.53
CA ILE A 182 9.11 66.95 -6.45
C ILE A 182 7.67 67.06 -6.95
N SER A 183 6.92 65.95 -6.98
CA SER A 183 5.46 66.00 -7.08
C SER A 183 4.83 64.86 -6.29
N THR A 184 4.32 65.23 -5.13
CA THR A 184 3.40 64.46 -4.30
C THR A 184 2.03 64.46 -4.98
N ASN A 185 1.66 63.36 -5.63
CA ASN A 185 0.27 63.12 -6.03
C ASN A 185 -0.06 61.64 -5.80
N ARG A 186 -0.64 61.38 -4.63
CA ARG A 186 -1.32 60.14 -4.25
C ARG A 186 -2.79 60.30 -4.62
N PRO A 187 -3.33 59.57 -5.61
CA PRO A 187 -4.77 59.39 -5.69
C PRO A 187 -5.17 58.36 -4.62
N GLN A 188 -6.03 58.78 -3.69
CA GLN A 188 -6.82 57.85 -2.88
C GLN A 188 -7.76 57.09 -3.81
N MET A 189 -7.68 55.77 -3.81
CA MET A 189 -8.75 54.91 -4.30
C MET A 189 -9.06 53.88 -3.21
N ASN A 190 -10.19 54.14 -2.57
CA ASN A 190 -11.11 53.25 -1.87
C ASN A 190 -10.56 51.93 -1.33
N ASP A 191 -10.39 51.89 -0.01
CA ASP A 191 -10.53 50.67 0.79
C ASP A 191 -12.00 50.26 0.74
N GLU A 192 -12.36 49.31 -0.12
CA GLU A 192 -13.57 48.49 0.06
C GLU A 192 -13.60 47.33 -0.95
N ILE A 193 -13.92 46.13 -0.42
CA ILE A 193 -14.37 44.92 -1.12
C ILE A 193 -13.28 43.95 -1.58
N PHE A 194 -12.73 43.19 -0.61
CA PHE A 194 -12.45 41.75 -0.77
C PHE A 194 -12.68 41.07 0.58
N ASP A 195 -13.96 40.96 0.97
CA ASP A 195 -14.39 40.05 2.03
C ASP A 195 -14.57 38.68 1.39
N PHE A 196 -13.55 37.83 1.48
CA PHE A 196 -13.61 36.44 1.03
C PHE A 196 -14.24 35.60 2.15
N ASP A 197 -15.57 35.61 2.24
CA ASP A 197 -16.32 34.64 3.03
C ASP A 197 -16.26 33.27 2.34
N LEU A 198 -15.28 32.47 2.74
CA LEU A 198 -14.97 31.14 2.22
C LEU A 198 -15.73 30.03 2.96
N ASN A 199 -17.03 30.22 3.23
CA ASN A 199 -17.90 29.13 3.66
C ASN A 199 -19.20 29.16 2.87
N SER A 200 -19.20 28.53 1.69
CA SER A 200 -20.41 28.18 0.97
C SER A 200 -20.42 26.65 0.77
N ASP A 201 -21.33 26.02 1.50
CA ASP A 201 -21.93 24.70 1.26
C ASP A 201 -21.19 23.45 1.78
N LEU A 202 -21.51 23.12 3.03
CA LEU A 202 -21.58 21.75 3.54
C LEU A 202 -23.04 21.54 4.00
N ASP A 203 -23.90 21.13 3.07
CA ASP A 203 -25.25 20.63 3.37
C ASP A 203 -25.55 19.37 2.51
N ASP A 204 -26.17 18.42 3.20
CA ASP A 204 -26.68 17.07 2.87
C ASP A 204 -25.71 15.88 2.70
#